data_AF-A0A920G8Z6-F1
#
_entry.id   AF-A0A920G8Z6-F1
#
_cell.length_a   1.000
_cell.length_b   1.000
_cell.length_c   1.000
_cell.angle_alpha   90.00
_cell.angle_beta   90.00
_cell.angle_gamma   90.00
#
_symmetry.space_group_name_H-M   'P 1'
#
loop_
_entity.id
_entity.type
_entity.pdbx_description
1 polymer ?
#
loop_
_entity_poly.entity_id
_entity_poly.type
_entity_poly.pdbx_seq_one_letter_code
_entity_poly.pdbx_strand_id
1 'polypeptide(L)' 'MPRGCLQWRLRTQACLDRCYRVTTELFGSLGATGAGHGSPKAIILGLEGEAPDTVDIDGIEARVAAVRESTAA' A
#
# COMPACT_ATOMS: atom_id res chain seq x y z
N MET A 1 0.06 -15.70 -7.77
CA MET A 1 -1.20 -15.15 -7.19
C MET A 1 -1.48 -13.82 -7.85
N PRO A 2 -2.72 -13.47 -8.23
CA PRO A 2 -2.97 -12.19 -8.89
C PRO A 2 -2.70 -11.06 -7.89
N ARG A 3 -1.99 -10.04 -8.38
CA ARG A 3 -1.39 -8.92 -7.65
C ARG A 3 -2.41 -8.18 -6.76
N GLY A 4 -2.04 -7.89 -5.51
CA GLY A 4 -2.75 -7.02 -4.54
C GLY A 4 -4.24 -7.31 -4.29
N CYS A 5 -4.57 -8.06 -3.23
CA CYS A 5 -5.95 -8.48 -2.92
C CYS A 5 -6.98 -7.34 -2.85
N LEU A 6 -6.60 -6.15 -2.34
CA LEU A 6 -7.49 -4.98 -2.26
C LEU A 6 -7.70 -4.33 -3.64
N GLN A 7 -6.63 -4.12 -4.39
CA GLN A 7 -6.69 -3.55 -5.74
C GLN A 7 -7.51 -4.44 -6.66
N TRP A 8 -7.29 -5.77 -6.61
CA TRP A 8 -8.09 -6.74 -7.35
C TRP A 8 -9.58 -6.68 -6.99
N ARG A 9 -9.90 -6.54 -5.69
CA ARG A 9 -11.30 -6.40 -5.24
C ARG A 9 -11.96 -5.12 -5.75
N LEU A 10 -11.26 -3.99 -5.70
CA LEU A 10 -11.79 -2.72 -6.21
C LEU A 10 -11.97 -2.75 -7.74
N ARG A 11 -11.07 -3.42 -8.48
CA ARG A 11 -11.20 -3.64 -9.93
C ARG A 11 -12.44 -4.47 -10.24
N THR A 12 -12.62 -5.59 -9.54
CA THR A 12 -13.70 -6.55 -9.81
C THR A 12 -15.07 -6.04 -9.40
N GLN A 13 -15.14 -5.11 -8.44
CA GLN A 13 -16.39 -4.48 -8.00
C GLN A 13 -16.70 -3.15 -8.74
N ALA A 14 -15.95 -2.80 -9.80
CA ALA A 14 -16.12 -1.58 -10.60
C ALA A 14 -16.23 -0.30 -9.73
N CYS A 15 -15.46 -0.26 -8.64
CA CYS A 15 -15.49 0.84 -7.68
C CYS A 15 -14.17 1.60 -7.60
N LEU A 16 -13.14 1.20 -8.37
CA LEU A 16 -11.89 1.95 -8.49
C LEU A 16 -12.13 3.41 -8.94
N ASP A 17 -12.95 3.62 -9.98
CA ASP A 17 -13.19 4.97 -10.52
C ASP A 17 -13.93 5.90 -9.54
N ARG A 18 -14.50 5.35 -8.47
CA ARG A 18 -15.21 6.10 -7.42
C ARG A 18 -14.45 6.12 -6.09
N CYS A 19 -13.29 5.46 -6.01
CA CYS A 19 -12.52 5.36 -4.78
C CYS A 19 -11.54 6.54 -4.71
N TYR A 20 -11.94 7.57 -3.97
CA TYR A 20 -11.12 8.79 -3.79
C TYR A 20 -10.12 8.67 -2.63
N ARG A 21 -10.37 7.75 -1.68
CA ARG A 21 -9.52 7.56 -0.50
C ARG A 21 -9.59 6.13 -0.01
N VAL A 22 -8.43 5.59 0.37
CA VAL A 22 -8.30 4.31 1.05
C VAL A 22 -7.65 4.57 2.41
N THR A 23 -8.26 4.05 3.48
CA THR A 23 -7.70 4.08 4.84
C THR A 23 -7.40 2.64 5.26
N THR A 24 -6.19 2.41 5.73
CA THR A 24 -5.75 1.11 6.28
C THR A 24 -5.36 1.27 7.73
N GLU A 25 -5.97 0.45 8.58
CA GLU A 25 -5.70 0.39 10.01
C GLU A 25 -5.09 -0.98 10.35
N LEU A 26 -4.00 -0.97 11.12
CA LEU A 26 -3.31 -2.18 11.55
C LEU A 26 -3.71 -2.51 12.97
N PHE A 27 -4.22 -3.73 13.19
CA PHE A 27 -4.67 -4.20 14.50
C PHE A 27 -3.74 -5.28 15.07
N GLY A 28 -3.79 -5.46 16.39
CA GLY A 28 -3.06 -6.52 17.10
C GLY A 28 -1.54 -6.35 17.06
N SER A 29 -0.80 -7.47 16.99
CA SER A 29 0.67 -7.49 16.96
C SER A 29 1.25 -6.70 15.79
N LEU A 30 0.52 -6.63 14.65
CA LEU A 30 0.93 -5.92 13.44
C LEU A 30 0.87 -4.40 13.62
N GLY A 31 -0.07 -3.91 14.44
CA GLY A 31 -0.13 -2.50 14.85
C GLY A 31 0.92 -2.17 15.92
N ALA A 32 1.18 -3.11 16.84
CA ALA A 32 2.13 -2.92 17.94
C ALA A 32 3.60 -2.80 17.47
N THR A 33 3.99 -3.47 16.39
CA THR A 33 5.36 -3.44 15.83
C THR A 33 5.46 -2.70 14.49
N GLY A 34 4.33 -2.21 13.96
CA GLY A 34 4.18 -1.77 12.58
C GLY A 34 5.12 -0.63 12.17
N ALA A 35 5.39 0.33 13.06
CA ALA A 35 6.28 1.46 12.73
C ALA A 35 7.75 1.04 12.51
N GLY A 36 8.20 -0.06 13.13
CA GLY A 36 9.59 -0.52 13.09
C GLY A 36 9.88 -1.67 12.09
N HIS A 37 8.86 -2.32 11.54
CA HIS A 37 9.00 -3.54 10.71
C HIS A 37 8.71 -3.34 9.21
N GLY A 38 8.57 -2.09 8.76
CA GLY A 38 8.31 -1.81 7.34
C GLY A 38 6.89 -2.09 6.87
N SER A 39 5.96 -2.48 7.76
CA SER A 39 4.55 -2.73 7.43
C SER A 39 3.87 -1.55 6.70
N PRO A 40 4.07 -0.28 7.09
CA PRO A 40 3.51 0.85 6.36
C PRO A 40 4.01 0.95 4.91
N LYS A 41 5.31 0.68 4.69
CA LYS A 41 5.93 0.72 3.36
C LYS A 41 5.35 -0.39 2.48
N ALA A 42 5.23 -1.59 3.03
CA ALA A 42 4.65 -2.74 2.33
C ALA A 42 3.18 -2.52 1.93
N ILE A 43 2.39 -1.82 2.75
CA ILE A 43 0.99 -1.47 2.42
C ILE A 43 0.93 -0.51 1.25
N ILE A 44 1.73 0.56 1.27
CA ILE A 44 1.76 1.56 0.18
C ILE A 44 2.16 0.88 -1.13
N LEU A 45 3.25 0.11 -1.14
CA LEU A 45 3.72 -0.61 -2.33
C LEU A 45 2.68 -1.62 -2.83
N GLY A 46 2.02 -2.34 -1.93
CA GLY A 46 0.94 -3.26 -2.27
C GLY A 46 -0.31 -2.59 -2.86
N LEU A 47 -0.60 -1.34 -2.46
CA LEU A 47 -1.68 -0.53 -3.05
C LEU A 47 -1.30 0.02 -4.44
N GLU A 48 -0.01 0.31 -4.66
CA GLU A 48 0.54 0.63 -5.98
C GLU A 48 0.54 -0.58 -6.93
N GLY A 49 0.40 -1.80 -6.39
CA GLY A 49 0.31 -3.05 -7.14
C GLY A 49 1.60 -3.86 -7.18
N GLU A 50 2.59 -3.48 -6.38
CA GLU A 50 3.85 -4.21 -6.22
C GLU A 50 3.65 -5.55 -5.52
N ALA A 51 4.49 -6.52 -5.87
CA ALA A 51 4.54 -7.83 -5.24
C ALA A 51 5.83 -7.98 -4.43
N PRO A 52 5.80 -8.61 -3.23
CA PRO A 52 6.95 -8.67 -2.34
C PRO A 52 8.17 -9.40 -2.93
N ASP A 53 7.94 -10.28 -3.92
CA ASP A 53 8.94 -11.04 -4.66
C ASP A 53 9.56 -10.27 -5.83
N THR A 54 8.92 -9.20 -6.31
CA THR A 54 9.39 -8.42 -7.48
C THR A 54 9.62 -6.94 -7.19
N VAL A 55 9.40 -6.51 -5.96
CA VAL A 55 9.53 -5.10 -5.58
C VAL A 55 10.99 -4.67 -5.59
N ASP A 56 11.27 -3.53 -6.20
CA ASP A 56 12.57 -2.89 -6.14
C ASP A 56 12.79 -2.33 -4.73
N ILE A 57 13.71 -2.96 -3.99
CA ILE A 57 14.01 -2.65 -2.58
C ILE A 57 14.71 -1.30 -2.46
N ASP A 58 15.56 -0.96 -3.43
CA ASP A 58 16.39 0.25 -3.37
C ASP A 58 15.54 1.51 -3.59
N GLY A 59 14.49 1.41 -4.41
CA GLY A 59 13.55 2.49 -4.69
C GLY A 59 12.45 2.71 -3.63
N ILE A 60 12.31 1.82 -2.63
CA ILE A 60 11.19 1.85 -1.67
C ILE A 60 11.11 3.18 -0.92
N GLU A 61 12.24 3.66 -0.38
CA GLU A 61 12.23 4.89 0.43
C GLU A 61 11.80 6.11 -0.39
N ALA A 62 12.30 6.23 -1.63
CA ALA A 62 11.98 7.34 -2.50
C ALA A 62 10.50 7.35 -2.90
N ARG A 63 9.93 6.18 -3.19
CA ARG A 63 8.48 6.04 -3.50
C ARG A 63 7.61 6.39 -2.31
N VAL A 64 7.94 5.86 -1.13
CA VAL A 64 7.18 6.16 0.09
C VAL A 64 7.28 7.64 0.46
N ALA A 65 8.43 8.28 0.26
CA ALA A 65 8.58 9.72 0.42
C ALA A 65 7.69 10.50 -0.56
N ALA A 66 7.69 10.13 -1.85
CA ALA A 66 6.86 10.77 -2.86
C ALA A 66 5.34 10.66 -2.56
N VAL A 67 4.87 9.52 -2.06
CA VAL A 67 3.45 9.35 -1.65
C VAL A 67 3.11 10.22 -0.43
N ARG A 68 4.03 10.34 0.53
CA ARG A 68 3.84 11.19 1.71
C ARG A 68 3.83 12.68 1.34
N GLU A 69 4.65 13.10 0.39
CA GLU A 69 4.70 14.47 -0.12
C GLU A 69 3.50 14.80 -1.03
N SER A 70 3.00 13.81 -1.79
CA SER A 70 1.85 13.95 -2.68
C SER A 70 0.51 14.06 -1.94
N THR A 71 0.50 13.98 -0.60
CA THR A 71 -0.69 14.31 0.20
C THR A 71 -0.84 15.84 0.27
N ALA A 72 -1.07 16.47 -0.88
CA ALA A 72 -1.38 17.87 -1.02
C ALA A 72 -2.77 18.03 -1.65
N ALA A 73 -3.65 18.68 -0.88
CA ALA A 73 -5.06 19.06 -1.13
C ALA A 73 -6.13 17.98 -0.86
#